data_AF-A0A495ZRE6-F1
#
_entry.id   AF-A0A495ZRE6-F1
#
_cell.length_a   1.000
_cell.length_b   1.000
_cell.length_c   1.000
_cell.angle_alpha   90.00
_cell.angle_beta   90.00
_cell.angle_gamma   90.00
#
_symmetry.space_group_name_H-M   'P 1'
#
loop_
_entity.id
_entity.type
_entity.pdbx_description
1 polymer ?
#
loop_
_entity_poly.entity_id
_entity_poly.type
_entity_poly.pdbx_seq_one_letter_code
_entity_poly.pdbx_strand_id
1 'polypeptide(L)'
;MQELLKQNNTALRHEIEQLRRSLTDAQGNIPDEFHAYTERITDECDILYQRVLRNLEYLEFGLESLLKDILSETELVTRAFYDLNGQRVSPILRVRDSDRLSLKFLLWLHATHPQAKNIPAAICDGEFGVWPIQPTLYATPCTSQKGLLNLPIFFHEFGHLLYTFHQSEMNDLINELQAEIRDLLRPPVERNDQFAQTQEKSRNVIVDTWYEWAQECFCDAVGLVMGGSSFAYTFSMYFRVLGWNEYHVPREKLVHRSHPVTWIRIHLLVNRAQRMGYNAAAINLEEKWSQVAAALGVMEDYYGFYDSKFLPMIQTKLDDMITETSPREFRESEVSNQEDSTFTSPVALLNAAWQKFQDDPENYREWEEDAIVRFLDADI
;
A
#
# COMPACT_ATOMS: atom_id res chain seq x y z
N MET A 1 35.02 28.66 9.10
CA MET A 1 34.43 27.32 8.92
C MET A 1 33.96 26.76 10.27
N GLN A 2 34.83 26.62 11.27
CA GLN A 2 34.46 26.13 12.60
C GLN A 2 33.27 26.88 13.23
N GLU A 3 33.29 28.21 13.25
CA GLU A 3 32.16 29.02 13.77
C GLU A 3 30.84 28.76 13.02
N LEU A 4 30.90 28.62 11.68
CA LEU A 4 29.72 28.31 10.87
C LEU A 4 29.16 26.91 11.21
N LEU A 5 30.03 25.91 11.33
CA LEU A 5 29.62 24.56 11.73
C LEU A 5 29.03 24.53 13.15
N LYS A 6 29.60 25.33 14.07
CA LYS A 6 29.09 25.48 15.43
C LYS A 6 27.70 26.11 15.42
N GLN A 7 27.49 27.16 14.63
CA GLN A 7 26.18 27.78 14.46
C GLN A 7 25.15 26.79 13.90
N ASN A 8 25.49 26.06 12.83
CA ASN A 8 24.59 25.11 12.19
C ASN A 8 24.22 23.95 13.12
N ASN A 9 25.19 23.33 13.80
CA ASN A 9 24.91 22.25 14.76
C ASN A 9 24.13 22.76 15.98
N THR A 10 24.35 24.00 16.42
CA THR A 10 23.57 24.58 17.52
C THR A 10 22.10 24.79 17.11
N ALA A 11 21.85 25.29 15.89
CA ALA A 11 20.51 25.44 15.36
C ALA A 11 19.80 24.08 15.20
N LEU A 12 20.49 23.10 14.60
CA LEU A 12 19.96 21.76 14.43
C LEU A 12 19.66 21.08 15.78
N ARG A 13 20.54 21.25 16.78
CA ARG A 13 20.29 20.77 18.14
C ARG A 13 18.99 21.35 18.70
N HIS A 14 18.77 22.65 18.52
CA HIS A 14 17.57 23.32 19.01
C HIS A 14 16.30 22.76 18.38
N GLU A 15 16.28 22.54 17.07
CA GLU A 15 15.14 21.95 16.37
C GLU A 15 14.86 20.51 16.83
N ILE A 16 15.91 19.69 17.00
CA ILE A 16 15.77 18.33 17.52
C ILE A 16 15.23 18.37 18.96
N GLU A 17 15.72 19.26 19.83
CA GLU A 17 15.20 19.41 21.19
C GLU A 17 13.72 19.79 21.22
N GLN A 18 13.27 20.66 20.30
CA GLN A 18 11.85 20.99 20.16
C GLN A 18 11.03 19.76 19.78
N LEU A 19 11.48 18.99 18.79
CA LEU A 19 10.81 17.77 18.36
C LEU A 19 10.69 16.74 19.49
N ARG A 20 11.78 16.54 20.25
CA ARG A 20 11.80 15.61 21.41
C ARG A 20 10.79 16.01 22.48
N ARG A 21 10.62 17.31 22.75
CA ARG A 21 9.59 17.81 23.67
C ARG A 21 8.19 17.50 23.15
N SER A 22 7.91 17.79 21.88
CA SER A 22 6.63 17.47 21.26
C SER A 22 6.30 15.98 21.31
N LEU A 23 7.29 15.11 21.07
CA LEU A 23 7.12 13.65 21.21
C LEU A 23 6.82 13.25 22.65
N THR A 24 7.51 13.84 23.63
CA THR A 24 7.27 13.60 25.07
C THR A 24 5.86 14.03 25.48
N ASP A 25 5.43 15.21 25.03
CA ASP A 25 4.09 15.75 25.33
C ASP A 25 2.97 14.89 24.71
N ALA A 26 3.25 14.22 23.58
CA ALA A 26 2.30 13.32 22.93
C ALA A 26 2.15 11.96 23.63
N GLN A 27 3.13 11.51 24.43
CA GLN A 27 3.17 10.15 25.01
C GLN A 27 1.90 9.75 25.77
N GLY A 28 1.27 10.70 26.47
CA GLY A 28 0.05 10.43 27.24
C GLY A 28 -1.19 10.08 26.42
N ASN A 29 -1.17 10.33 25.11
CA ASN A 29 -2.30 10.10 24.20
C ASN A 29 -2.01 9.00 23.16
N ILE A 30 -0.88 8.29 23.27
CA ILE A 30 -0.51 7.27 22.29
C ILE A 30 -1.25 5.97 22.65
N PRO A 31 -2.09 5.43 21.75
CA PRO A 31 -2.75 4.16 21.98
C PRO A 31 -1.74 3.00 21.98
N ASP A 32 -2.05 1.93 22.70
CA ASP A 32 -1.16 0.76 22.87
C ASP A 32 -0.71 0.19 21.52
N GLU A 33 -1.61 0.21 20.54
CA GLU A 33 -1.33 -0.30 19.20
C GLU A 33 -0.20 0.47 18.48
N PHE A 34 0.16 1.65 18.98
CA PHE A 34 1.11 2.57 18.36
C PHE A 34 2.41 2.79 19.16
N HIS A 35 2.57 2.12 20.30
CA HIS A 35 3.74 2.26 21.17
C HIS A 35 5.04 1.87 20.47
N ALA A 36 5.08 0.72 19.78
CA ALA A 36 6.29 0.23 19.12
C ALA A 36 6.80 1.19 18.02
N TYR A 37 5.87 1.84 17.30
CA TYR A 37 6.24 2.86 16.32
C TYR A 37 6.79 4.11 17.01
N THR A 38 6.10 4.58 18.04
CA THR A 38 6.49 5.79 18.79
C THR A 38 7.85 5.64 19.47
N GLU A 39 8.11 4.48 20.08
CA GLU A 39 9.40 4.15 20.69
C GLU A 39 10.51 4.20 19.64
N ARG A 40 10.30 3.55 18.49
CA ARG A 40 11.29 3.54 17.41
C ARG A 40 11.62 4.93 16.87
N ILE A 41 10.62 5.77 16.66
CA ILE A 41 10.82 7.15 16.20
C ILE A 41 11.49 8.02 17.27
N THR A 42 11.16 7.81 18.54
CA THR A 42 11.80 8.51 19.66
C THR A 42 13.28 8.14 19.75
N ASP A 43 13.62 6.85 19.64
CA ASP A 43 14.99 6.37 19.59
C ASP A 43 15.78 6.96 18.42
N GLU A 44 15.19 6.99 17.22
CA GLU A 44 15.80 7.62 16.04
C GLU A 44 16.08 9.11 16.29
N CYS A 45 15.14 9.83 16.90
CA CYS A 45 15.30 11.24 17.27
C CYS A 45 16.44 11.43 18.28
N ASP A 46 16.53 10.57 19.29
CA ASP A 46 17.58 10.59 20.31
C ASP A 46 18.96 10.31 19.70
N ILE A 47 19.07 9.36 18.76
CA ILE A 47 20.32 9.09 18.04
C ILE A 47 20.78 10.33 17.28
N LEU A 48 19.88 11.03 16.56
CA LEU A 48 20.23 12.26 15.85
C LEU A 48 20.70 13.34 16.82
N TYR A 49 20.02 13.50 17.96
CA TYR A 49 20.43 14.44 19.01
C TYR A 49 21.85 14.16 19.52
N GLN A 50 22.17 12.89 19.82
CA GLN A 50 23.51 12.50 20.30
C GLN A 50 24.59 12.75 19.24
N ARG A 51 24.28 12.56 17.95
CA ARG A 51 25.21 12.85 16.85
C ARG A 51 25.53 14.35 16.77
N VAL A 52 24.53 15.23 16.92
CA VAL A 52 24.75 16.69 16.97
C VAL A 52 25.59 17.09 18.18
N LEU A 53 25.33 16.52 19.36
CA LEU A 53 26.14 16.79 20.55
C LEU A 53 27.60 16.42 20.35
N ARG A 54 27.86 15.28 19.72
CA ARG A 54 29.23 14.83 19.38
C ARG A 54 29.92 15.78 18.40
N ASN A 55 29.21 16.27 17.39
CA ASN A 55 29.75 17.27 16.47
C ASN A 55 30.15 18.56 17.21
N LEU A 56 29.31 19.03 18.12
CA LEU A 56 29.60 20.21 18.94
C LEU A 56 30.82 20.00 19.83
N GLU A 57 30.94 18.84 20.48
CA GLU A 57 32.11 18.46 21.28
C GLU A 57 33.39 18.43 20.42
N TYR A 58 33.34 17.84 19.22
CA TYR A 58 34.49 17.81 18.31
C TYR A 58 34.92 19.20 17.83
N LEU A 59 33.97 20.12 17.68
CA LEU A 59 34.27 21.52 17.37
C LEU A 59 34.95 22.25 18.53
N GLU A 60 34.75 21.82 19.78
CA GLU A 60 35.43 22.41 20.95
C GLU A 60 36.92 22.04 21.01
N PHE A 61 37.32 20.89 20.47
CA PHE A 61 38.73 20.51 20.38
C PHE A 61 39.55 21.39 19.43
N GLY A 62 38.91 22.15 18.53
CA GLY A 62 39.59 23.09 17.64
C GLY A 62 40.52 22.45 16.60
N LEU A 63 40.34 21.16 16.29
CA LEU A 63 41.17 20.43 15.34
C LEU A 63 40.69 20.68 13.90
N GLU A 64 41.45 21.44 13.12
CA GLU A 64 41.11 21.76 11.73
C GLU A 64 40.94 20.53 10.83
N SER A 65 41.67 19.45 11.13
CA SER A 65 41.60 18.19 10.38
C SER A 65 40.21 17.54 10.42
N LEU A 66 39.42 17.79 11.47
CA LEU A 66 38.08 17.20 11.65
C LEU A 66 36.97 18.01 10.97
N LEU A 67 37.24 19.24 10.52
CA LEU A 67 36.18 20.15 10.04
C LEU A 67 35.42 19.60 8.82
N LYS A 68 36.09 18.84 7.95
CA LYS A 68 35.45 18.21 6.78
C LYS A 68 34.52 17.06 7.20
N ASP A 69 34.96 16.24 8.15
CA ASP A 69 34.17 15.12 8.65
C ASP A 69 32.95 15.62 9.41
N ILE A 70 33.14 16.66 10.24
CA ILE A 70 32.04 17.32 10.96
C ILE A 70 31.04 17.95 9.99
N LEU A 71 31.49 18.60 8.90
CA LEU A 71 30.60 19.13 7.87
C LEU A 71 29.76 18.01 7.22
N SER A 72 30.41 16.95 6.76
CA SER A 72 29.75 15.78 6.16
C SER A 72 28.73 15.16 7.11
N GLU A 73 29.10 15.00 8.38
CA GLU A 73 28.20 14.45 9.40
C GLU A 73 27.04 15.39 9.71
N THR A 74 27.27 16.71 9.76
CA THR A 74 26.21 17.71 9.94
C THR A 74 25.19 17.62 8.80
N GLU A 75 25.63 17.48 7.55
CA GLU A 75 24.75 17.31 6.40
C GLU A 75 23.92 16.03 6.49
N LEU A 76 24.54 14.91 6.88
CA LEU A 76 23.85 13.63 7.05
C LEU A 76 22.78 13.69 8.15
N VAL A 77 23.11 14.26 9.31
CA VAL A 77 22.16 14.41 10.42
C VAL A 77 21.03 15.38 10.05
N THR A 78 21.33 16.46 9.33
CA THR A 78 20.33 17.44 8.88
C THR A 78 19.31 16.79 7.95
N ARG A 79 19.77 16.02 6.94
CA ARG A 79 18.86 15.31 6.02
C ARG A 79 18.00 14.29 6.75
N ALA A 80 18.63 13.45 7.58
CA ALA A 80 17.91 12.46 8.37
C ALA A 80 16.87 13.09 9.32
N PHE A 81 17.19 14.24 9.92
CA PHE A 81 16.24 14.98 10.74
C PHE A 81 15.05 15.50 9.93
N TYR A 82 15.27 16.07 8.74
CA TYR A 82 14.17 16.53 7.90
C TYR A 82 13.29 15.39 7.40
N ASP A 83 13.87 14.24 7.06
CA ASP A 83 13.10 13.05 6.67
C ASP A 83 12.25 12.53 7.85
N LEU A 84 12.84 12.43 9.04
CA LEU A 84 12.16 12.04 10.28
C LEU A 84 11.01 13.00 10.62
N ASN A 85 11.31 14.29 10.68
CA ASN A 85 10.37 15.34 11.09
C ASN A 85 9.24 15.54 10.05
N GLY A 86 9.57 15.49 8.76
CA GLY A 86 8.63 15.76 7.68
C GLY A 86 7.60 14.65 7.45
N GLN A 87 8.00 13.39 7.65
CA GLN A 87 7.16 12.24 7.25
C GLN A 87 6.81 11.31 8.41
N ARG A 88 7.76 11.00 9.29
CA ARG A 88 7.63 9.90 10.27
C ARG A 88 7.09 10.33 11.62
N VAL A 89 7.27 11.60 12.00
CA VAL A 89 6.77 12.11 13.29
C VAL A 89 5.31 12.55 13.22
N SER A 90 4.85 12.99 12.05
CA SER A 90 3.47 13.48 11.86
C SER A 90 2.39 12.51 12.36
N PRO A 91 2.46 11.18 12.09
CA PRO A 91 1.54 10.21 12.68
C PRO A 91 1.42 10.25 14.20
N ILE A 92 2.53 10.47 14.92
CA ILE A 92 2.58 10.52 16.39
C ILE A 92 1.90 11.79 16.89
N LEU A 93 2.23 12.94 16.31
CA LEU A 93 1.70 14.23 16.77
C LEU A 93 0.22 14.42 16.44
N ARG A 94 -0.32 13.66 15.48
CA ARG A 94 -1.73 13.76 15.05
C ARG A 94 -2.63 12.67 15.62
N VAL A 95 -2.10 11.67 16.31
CA VAL A 95 -2.83 10.45 16.67
C VAL A 95 -4.11 10.76 17.44
N ARG A 96 -5.17 10.02 17.14
CA ARG A 96 -6.49 10.14 17.78
C ARG A 96 -7.02 8.78 18.19
N ASP A 97 -7.94 8.75 19.14
CA ASP A 97 -8.66 7.52 19.52
C ASP A 97 -9.36 6.85 18.32
N SER A 98 -9.80 7.63 17.34
CA SER A 98 -10.41 7.10 16.12
C SER A 98 -9.46 6.28 15.24
N ASP A 99 -8.15 6.40 15.44
CA ASP A 99 -7.15 5.72 14.62
C ASP A 99 -6.89 4.29 15.12
N ARG A 100 -7.34 3.96 16.34
CA ARG A 100 -7.15 2.65 16.99
C ARG A 100 -7.62 1.50 16.14
N LEU A 101 -8.76 1.63 15.44
CA LEU A 101 -9.29 0.59 14.56
C LEU A 101 -8.28 0.22 13.47
N SER A 102 -7.76 1.23 12.77
CA SER A 102 -6.80 1.02 11.69
C SER A 102 -5.44 0.56 12.23
N LEU A 103 -4.99 1.10 13.37
CA LEU A 103 -3.73 0.68 14.01
C LEU A 103 -3.79 -0.78 14.47
N LYS A 104 -4.88 -1.20 15.11
CA LYS A 104 -5.12 -2.60 15.52
C LYS A 104 -5.17 -3.52 14.31
N PHE A 105 -5.81 -3.08 13.23
CA PHE A 105 -5.79 -3.80 11.95
C PHE A 105 -4.37 -3.99 11.41
N LEU A 106 -3.58 -2.92 11.35
CA LEU A 106 -2.20 -2.98 10.83
C LEU A 106 -1.27 -3.84 11.69
N LEU A 107 -1.41 -3.78 13.02
CA LEU A 107 -0.69 -4.68 13.92
C LEU A 107 -1.00 -6.15 13.63
N TRP A 108 -2.29 -6.49 13.54
CA TRP A 108 -2.70 -7.84 13.18
C TRP A 108 -2.12 -8.22 11.82
N LEU A 109 -2.24 -7.35 10.81
CA LEU A 109 -1.77 -7.60 9.45
C LEU A 109 -0.27 -7.90 9.42
N HIS A 110 0.55 -7.07 10.06
CA HIS A 110 1.99 -7.28 10.17
C HIS A 110 2.33 -8.58 10.92
N ALA A 111 1.59 -8.91 11.97
CA ALA A 111 1.80 -10.14 12.74
C ALA A 111 1.56 -11.42 11.92
N THR A 112 0.80 -11.34 10.83
CA THR A 112 0.51 -12.51 9.97
C THR A 112 1.68 -12.95 9.09
N HIS A 113 2.73 -12.13 8.92
CA HIS A 113 3.86 -12.45 8.06
C HIS A 113 5.21 -12.42 8.80
N PRO A 114 6.09 -13.44 8.66
CA PRO A 114 7.34 -13.52 9.41
C PRO A 114 8.29 -12.34 9.25
N GLN A 115 8.35 -11.72 8.06
CA GLN A 115 9.20 -10.56 7.79
C GLN A 115 8.58 -9.23 8.24
N ALA A 116 7.24 -9.15 8.36
CA ALA A 116 6.55 -7.92 8.74
C ALA A 116 6.30 -7.79 10.25
N LYS A 117 6.20 -8.92 10.98
CA LYS A 117 5.74 -8.97 12.38
C LYS A 117 6.47 -8.07 13.38
N ASN A 118 7.72 -7.74 13.10
CA ASN A 118 8.57 -6.91 13.97
C ASN A 118 8.78 -5.50 13.41
N ILE A 119 8.13 -5.16 12.30
CA ILE A 119 8.20 -3.84 11.70
C ILE A 119 7.00 -3.04 12.23
N PRO A 120 7.23 -1.99 13.05
CA PRO A 120 6.14 -1.15 13.50
C PRO A 120 5.49 -0.44 12.31
N ALA A 121 4.18 -0.22 12.39
CA ALA A 121 3.40 0.46 11.36
C ALA A 121 2.77 1.74 11.92
N ALA A 122 2.65 2.74 11.06
CA ALA A 122 1.89 3.95 11.30
C ALA A 122 0.85 4.18 10.22
N ILE A 123 -0.10 5.03 10.57
CA ILE A 123 -1.08 5.56 9.63
C ILE A 123 -0.93 7.07 9.50
N CYS A 124 -0.97 7.59 8.28
CA CYS A 124 -1.03 9.01 7.97
C CYS A 124 -2.23 9.34 7.07
N ASP A 125 -2.61 10.61 7.08
CA ASP A 125 -3.61 11.12 6.14
C ASP A 125 -2.99 11.21 4.74
N GLY A 126 -3.68 10.68 3.73
CA GLY A 126 -3.24 10.71 2.34
C GLY A 126 -4.16 9.92 1.42
N GLU A 127 -3.77 9.76 0.16
CA GLU A 127 -4.37 8.76 -0.72
C GLU A 127 -4.00 7.35 -0.23
N PHE A 128 -4.77 6.33 -0.59
CA PHE A 128 -4.40 4.97 -0.26
C PHE A 128 -3.01 4.65 -0.82
N GLY A 129 -2.14 4.15 0.03
CA GLY A 129 -0.76 3.86 -0.32
C GLY A 129 0.03 3.34 0.88
N VAL A 130 1.22 2.81 0.59
CA VAL A 130 2.21 2.45 1.61
C VAL A 130 3.59 2.94 1.22
N TRP A 131 4.35 3.40 2.21
CA TRP A 131 5.80 3.51 2.11
C TRP A 131 6.41 2.30 2.80
N PRO A 132 6.96 1.31 2.05
CA PRO A 132 7.53 0.08 2.59
C PRO A 132 8.93 0.31 3.18
N ILE A 133 9.03 1.30 4.06
CA ILE A 133 10.23 1.64 4.84
C ILE A 133 10.08 1.06 6.25
N GLN A 134 11.13 1.17 7.07
CA GLN A 134 11.09 0.76 8.48
C GLN A 134 11.32 1.99 9.38
N PRO A 135 10.37 2.30 10.29
CA PRO A 135 9.00 1.77 10.40
C PRO A 135 8.11 2.01 9.16
N THR A 136 7.14 1.14 8.90
CA THR A 136 6.26 1.24 7.71
C THR A 136 5.19 2.30 7.90
N LEU A 137 4.86 3.03 6.84
CA LEU A 137 3.84 4.08 6.87
C LEU A 137 2.75 3.78 5.85
N TYR A 138 1.50 3.68 6.31
CA TYR A 138 0.32 3.53 5.47
C TYR A 138 -0.40 4.88 5.37
N ALA A 139 -0.77 5.26 4.16
CA ALA A 139 -1.63 6.41 3.91
C ALA A 139 -3.05 5.95 3.62
N THR A 140 -4.02 6.70 4.14
CA THR A 140 -5.43 6.51 3.80
C THR A 140 -6.22 7.78 4.11
N PRO A 141 -7.33 8.06 3.38
CA PRO A 141 -8.15 9.24 3.65
C PRO A 141 -8.72 9.22 5.07
N CYS A 142 -8.76 10.38 5.74
CA CYS A 142 -9.16 10.49 7.14
C CYS A 142 -10.57 9.98 7.45
N THR A 143 -11.50 10.04 6.49
CA THR A 143 -12.85 9.49 6.62
C THR A 143 -12.87 7.97 6.46
N SER A 144 -11.97 7.43 5.64
CA SER A 144 -11.84 6.00 5.38
C SER A 144 -11.15 5.25 6.53
N GLN A 145 -10.37 5.94 7.36
CA GLN A 145 -9.69 5.38 8.54
C GLN A 145 -10.67 4.90 9.64
N LYS A 146 -11.92 5.40 9.62
CA LYS A 146 -12.87 5.25 10.71
C LYS A 146 -13.95 4.21 10.48
N GLY A 147 -14.14 3.78 9.22
CA GLY A 147 -15.17 2.83 8.84
C GLY A 147 -14.55 1.53 8.32
N LEU A 148 -15.31 0.45 8.38
CA LEU A 148 -14.88 -0.90 8.02
C LEU A 148 -14.82 -1.10 6.51
N LEU A 149 -15.71 -0.46 5.74
CA LEU A 149 -15.86 -0.75 4.30
C LEU A 149 -14.60 -0.46 3.47
N ASN A 150 -13.69 0.40 3.94
CA ASN A 150 -12.48 0.78 3.20
C ASN A 150 -11.20 0.10 3.71
N LEU A 151 -11.22 -0.48 4.91
CA LEU A 151 -10.05 -1.15 5.49
C LEU A 151 -9.53 -2.33 4.66
N PRO A 152 -10.34 -3.07 3.87
CA PRO A 152 -9.79 -4.12 3.01
C PRO A 152 -8.72 -3.64 2.03
N ILE A 153 -8.64 -2.34 1.69
CA ILE A 153 -7.57 -1.80 0.83
C ILE A 153 -6.19 -2.03 1.46
N PHE A 154 -6.07 -2.07 2.79
CA PHE A 154 -4.78 -2.35 3.43
C PHE A 154 -4.22 -3.74 3.09
N PHE A 155 -5.04 -4.71 2.69
CA PHE A 155 -4.52 -5.98 2.18
C PHE A 155 -3.77 -5.80 0.85
N HIS A 156 -4.26 -4.92 -0.03
CA HIS A 156 -3.56 -4.55 -1.26
C HIS A 156 -2.25 -3.81 -0.92
N GLU A 157 -2.31 -2.83 -0.02
CA GLU A 157 -1.10 -2.09 0.39
C GLU A 157 -0.04 -3.00 1.02
N PHE A 158 -0.47 -4.00 1.79
CA PHE A 158 0.45 -5.01 2.32
C PHE A 158 1.13 -5.82 1.21
N GLY A 159 0.48 -6.00 0.07
CA GLY A 159 1.08 -6.56 -1.14
C GLY A 159 2.34 -5.81 -1.57
N HIS A 160 2.37 -4.48 -1.55
CA HIS A 160 3.58 -3.72 -1.88
C HIS A 160 4.71 -3.95 -0.87
N LEU A 161 4.38 -4.13 0.40
CA LEU A 161 5.36 -4.49 1.42
C LEU A 161 5.93 -5.89 1.19
N LEU A 162 5.08 -6.87 0.86
CA LEU A 162 5.51 -8.22 0.49
C LEU A 162 6.37 -8.23 -0.77
N TYR A 163 6.00 -7.46 -1.79
CA TYR A 163 6.81 -7.27 -3.00
C TYR A 163 8.22 -6.79 -2.65
N THR A 164 8.31 -5.82 -1.74
CA THR A 164 9.60 -5.24 -1.31
C THR A 164 10.49 -6.28 -0.62
N PHE A 165 9.91 -7.21 0.14
CA PHE A 165 10.66 -8.29 0.80
C PHE A 165 11.25 -9.32 -0.17
N HIS A 166 10.58 -9.53 -1.31
CA HIS A 166 10.94 -10.52 -2.34
C HIS A 166 11.33 -9.82 -3.66
N GLN A 167 11.85 -8.60 -3.60
CA GLN A 167 11.96 -7.74 -4.78
C GLN A 167 12.75 -8.38 -5.93
N SER A 168 13.79 -9.15 -5.63
CA SER A 168 14.59 -9.81 -6.67
C SER A 168 13.78 -10.88 -7.40
N GLU A 169 13.19 -11.79 -6.64
CA GLU A 169 12.40 -12.92 -7.13
C GLU A 169 11.16 -12.44 -7.90
N MET A 170 10.50 -11.41 -7.37
CA MET A 170 9.33 -10.80 -7.99
C MET A 170 9.68 -10.09 -9.30
N ASN A 171 10.82 -9.39 -9.36
CA ASN A 171 11.30 -8.78 -10.60
C ASN A 171 11.61 -9.83 -11.67
N ASP A 172 12.17 -10.98 -11.28
CA ASP A 172 12.44 -12.08 -12.21
C ASP A 172 11.13 -12.63 -12.81
N LEU A 173 10.10 -12.83 -11.99
CA LEU A 173 8.76 -13.25 -12.46
C LEU A 173 8.12 -12.22 -13.40
N ILE A 174 8.29 -10.92 -13.14
CA ILE A 174 7.82 -9.87 -14.04
C ILE A 174 8.58 -9.90 -15.37
N ASN A 175 9.90 -10.08 -15.33
CA ASN A 175 10.71 -10.16 -16.55
C ASN A 175 10.27 -11.33 -17.44
N GLU A 176 9.92 -12.47 -16.84
CA GLU A 176 9.32 -13.61 -17.54
C GLU A 176 7.97 -13.24 -18.18
N LEU A 177 7.05 -12.64 -17.42
CA LEU A 177 5.77 -12.17 -17.95
C LEU A 177 5.95 -11.22 -19.14
N GLN A 178 6.87 -10.25 -19.01
CA GLN A 178 7.19 -9.29 -20.06
C GLN A 178 7.73 -9.96 -21.32
N ALA A 179 8.55 -11.00 -21.18
CA ALA A 179 9.03 -11.79 -22.31
C ALA A 179 7.88 -12.53 -23.01
N GLU A 180 6.97 -13.14 -22.25
CA GLU A 180 5.81 -13.82 -22.80
C GLU A 180 4.84 -12.87 -23.53
N ILE A 181 4.58 -11.68 -22.96
CA ILE A 181 3.77 -10.63 -23.61
C ILE A 181 4.46 -10.13 -24.89
N ARG A 182 5.78 -9.93 -24.85
CA ARG A 182 6.57 -9.53 -26.01
C ARG A 182 6.42 -10.52 -27.16
N ASP A 183 6.44 -11.81 -26.86
CA ASP A 183 6.26 -12.88 -27.84
C ASP A 183 4.84 -12.89 -28.42
N LEU A 184 3.81 -12.68 -27.60
CA LEU A 184 2.42 -12.56 -28.08
C LEU A 184 2.18 -11.35 -28.98
N LEU A 185 2.90 -10.24 -28.73
CA LEU A 185 2.81 -9.02 -29.53
C LEU A 185 3.65 -9.09 -30.81
N ARG A 186 4.45 -10.15 -31.01
CA ARG A 186 5.33 -10.27 -32.19
C ARG A 186 4.48 -10.34 -33.46
N PRO A 187 4.77 -9.49 -34.48
CA PRO A 187 4.03 -9.54 -35.73
C PRO A 187 4.31 -10.87 -36.46
N PRO A 188 3.34 -11.43 -37.20
CA PRO A 188 3.50 -12.68 -37.93
C PRO A 188 4.51 -12.60 -39.09
N VAL A 189 4.85 -11.39 -39.54
CA VAL A 189 5.83 -11.15 -40.60
C VAL A 189 6.82 -10.09 -40.13
N GLU A 190 8.11 -10.43 -40.14
CA GLU A 190 9.18 -9.49 -39.85
C GLU A 190 9.51 -8.66 -41.08
N ARG A 191 9.31 -7.35 -40.94
CA ARG A 191 9.69 -6.36 -41.95
C ARG A 191 10.88 -5.57 -41.40
N ASN A 192 11.79 -5.14 -42.27
CA ASN A 192 12.93 -4.31 -41.89
C ASN A 192 12.80 -2.91 -42.51
N ASP A 193 11.69 -2.23 -42.21
CA ASP A 193 11.39 -0.88 -42.66
C ASP A 193 11.12 0.06 -41.45
N GLN A 194 11.05 1.37 -41.70
CA GLN A 194 10.79 2.37 -40.65
C GLN A 194 9.46 2.14 -39.92
N PHE A 195 8.49 1.54 -40.60
CA PHE A 195 7.20 1.19 -40.02
C PHE A 195 7.35 0.07 -38.98
N ALA A 196 8.14 -0.97 -39.30
CA ALA A 196 8.47 -2.04 -38.36
C ALA A 196 9.18 -1.52 -37.10
N GLN A 197 10.14 -0.60 -37.26
CA GLN A 197 10.84 0.04 -36.12
C GLN A 197 9.88 0.85 -35.23
N THR A 198 8.92 1.55 -35.83
CA THR A 198 7.92 2.34 -35.08
C THR A 198 6.96 1.43 -34.31
N GLN A 199 6.56 0.30 -34.91
CA GLN A 199 5.77 -0.70 -34.21
C GLN A 199 6.56 -1.35 -33.08
N GLU A 200 7.84 -1.67 -33.29
CA GLU A 200 8.70 -2.24 -32.25
C GLU A 200 8.81 -1.34 -31.03
N LYS A 201 9.04 -0.04 -31.23
CA LYS A 201 9.02 0.95 -30.14
C LYS A 201 7.68 0.96 -29.40
N SER A 202 6.57 0.92 -30.14
CA SER A 202 5.23 0.88 -29.53
C SER A 202 5.00 -0.38 -28.71
N ARG A 203 5.47 -1.55 -29.18
CA ARG A 203 5.40 -2.81 -28.43
C ARG A 203 6.27 -2.79 -27.18
N ASN A 204 7.48 -2.25 -27.27
CA ASN A 204 8.37 -2.14 -26.12
C ASN A 204 7.72 -1.30 -25.02
N VAL A 205 7.09 -0.18 -25.35
CA VAL A 205 6.35 0.63 -24.37
C VAL A 205 5.24 -0.17 -23.67
N ILE A 206 4.48 -0.99 -24.41
CA ILE A 206 3.46 -1.86 -23.83
C ILE A 206 4.11 -2.86 -22.86
N VAL A 207 5.15 -3.57 -23.30
CA VAL A 207 5.87 -4.55 -22.49
C VAL A 207 6.45 -3.91 -21.23
N ASP A 208 7.11 -2.77 -21.36
CA ASP A 208 7.71 -2.06 -20.23
C ASP A 208 6.65 -1.59 -19.22
N THR A 209 5.46 -1.20 -19.70
CA THR A 209 4.33 -0.79 -18.84
C THR A 209 3.85 -1.95 -17.95
N TRP A 210 3.98 -3.19 -18.40
CA TRP A 210 3.63 -4.37 -17.59
C TRP A 210 4.49 -4.54 -16.34
N TYR A 211 5.62 -3.82 -16.21
CA TYR A 211 6.42 -3.85 -14.99
C TYR A 211 5.64 -3.32 -13.78
N GLU A 212 5.04 -2.14 -13.88
CA GLU A 212 4.25 -1.57 -12.78
C GLU A 212 2.85 -2.22 -12.71
N TRP A 213 2.26 -2.55 -13.86
CA TRP A 213 0.93 -3.16 -13.88
C TRP A 213 0.89 -4.55 -13.24
N ALA A 214 1.93 -5.36 -13.43
CA ALA A 214 2.01 -6.67 -12.79
C ALA A 214 2.11 -6.55 -11.26
N GLN A 215 2.82 -5.54 -10.75
CA GLN A 215 2.90 -5.25 -9.32
C GLN A 215 1.53 -4.91 -8.74
N GLU A 216 0.78 -4.03 -9.39
CA GLU A 216 -0.59 -3.69 -8.99
C GLU A 216 -1.53 -4.89 -9.02
N CYS A 217 -1.44 -5.72 -10.06
CA CYS A 217 -2.25 -6.94 -10.18
C CYS A 217 -1.89 -7.98 -9.11
N PHE A 218 -0.61 -8.04 -8.72
CA PHE A 218 -0.15 -8.85 -7.60
C PHE A 218 -0.72 -8.35 -6.28
N CYS A 219 -0.68 -7.04 -6.03
CA CYS A 219 -1.25 -6.46 -4.82
C CYS A 219 -2.77 -6.68 -4.74
N ASP A 220 -3.48 -6.64 -5.88
CA ASP A 220 -4.89 -7.05 -5.96
C ASP A 220 -5.11 -8.53 -5.63
N ALA A 221 -4.23 -9.40 -6.12
CA ALA A 221 -4.28 -10.82 -5.81
C ALA A 221 -4.04 -11.07 -4.32
N VAL A 222 -3.09 -10.38 -3.69
CA VAL A 222 -2.88 -10.41 -2.23
C VAL A 222 -4.12 -9.92 -1.51
N GLY A 223 -4.71 -8.81 -1.95
CA GLY A 223 -5.96 -8.26 -1.45
C GLY A 223 -7.07 -9.32 -1.35
N LEU A 224 -7.28 -10.05 -2.45
CA LEU A 224 -8.30 -11.10 -2.52
C LEU A 224 -7.92 -12.34 -1.69
N VAL A 225 -6.66 -12.75 -1.69
CA VAL A 225 -6.16 -13.93 -0.95
C VAL A 225 -6.26 -13.73 0.57
N MET A 226 -5.98 -12.52 1.06
CA MET A 226 -6.03 -12.21 2.49
C MET A 226 -7.43 -11.80 2.96
N GLY A 227 -8.11 -10.95 2.18
CA GLY A 227 -9.37 -10.33 2.58
C GLY A 227 -10.63 -11.07 2.11
N GLY A 228 -10.50 -11.99 1.16
CA GLY A 228 -11.66 -12.65 0.53
C GLY A 228 -12.55 -11.64 -0.21
N SER A 229 -13.86 -11.90 -0.23
CA SER A 229 -14.81 -11.09 -0.98
C SER A 229 -14.88 -9.62 -0.53
N SER A 230 -14.59 -9.34 0.75
CA SER A 230 -14.56 -7.97 1.28
C SER A 230 -13.63 -7.05 0.48
N PHE A 231 -12.45 -7.54 0.10
CA PHE A 231 -11.51 -6.78 -0.72
C PHE A 231 -12.08 -6.46 -2.10
N ALA A 232 -12.63 -7.47 -2.78
CA ALA A 232 -13.22 -7.31 -4.11
C ALA A 232 -14.34 -6.26 -4.10
N TYR A 233 -15.20 -6.28 -3.08
CA TYR A 233 -16.27 -5.28 -2.94
C TYR A 233 -15.73 -3.89 -2.63
N THR A 234 -14.75 -3.76 -1.74
CA THR A 234 -14.11 -2.48 -1.44
C THR A 234 -13.45 -1.88 -2.65
N PHE A 235 -12.58 -2.63 -3.33
CA PHE A 235 -11.90 -2.21 -4.54
C PHE A 235 -12.91 -1.73 -5.59
N SER A 236 -13.95 -2.54 -5.83
CA SER A 236 -15.01 -2.18 -6.76
C SER A 236 -15.77 -0.92 -6.34
N MET A 237 -16.11 -0.74 -5.07
CA MET A 237 -16.90 0.39 -4.61
C MET A 237 -16.10 1.68 -4.65
N TYR A 238 -14.83 1.63 -4.22
CA TYR A 238 -13.92 2.75 -4.21
C TYR A 238 -13.74 3.36 -5.60
N PHE A 239 -13.47 2.55 -6.63
CA PHE A 239 -13.21 3.06 -7.96
C PHE A 239 -14.47 3.31 -8.80
N ARG A 240 -15.54 2.52 -8.64
CA ARG A 240 -16.75 2.68 -9.48
C ARG A 240 -17.37 4.08 -9.39
N VAL A 241 -17.20 4.77 -8.25
CA VAL A 241 -17.75 6.12 -8.04
C VAL A 241 -16.86 7.24 -8.60
N LEU A 242 -15.63 6.95 -9.04
CA LEU A 242 -14.67 7.94 -9.55
C LEU A 242 -14.86 8.25 -11.05
N GLY A 243 -15.75 7.52 -11.73
CA GLY A 243 -16.28 7.89 -13.05
C GLY A 243 -15.48 7.38 -14.24
N TRP A 244 -15.58 8.08 -15.37
CA TRP A 244 -15.20 7.58 -16.71
C TRP A 244 -13.74 7.12 -16.85
N ASN A 245 -12.80 7.77 -16.15
CA ASN A 245 -11.38 7.46 -16.25
C ASN A 245 -11.00 6.08 -15.67
N GLU A 246 -11.89 5.47 -14.88
CA GLU A 246 -11.70 4.12 -14.33
C GLU A 246 -12.07 3.03 -15.34
N TYR A 247 -12.86 3.39 -16.34
CA TYR A 247 -13.34 2.51 -17.40
C TYR A 247 -12.58 2.67 -18.71
N HIS A 248 -12.11 3.89 -19.00
CA HIS A 248 -11.38 4.19 -20.23
C HIS A 248 -10.27 5.22 -19.98
N VAL A 249 -9.10 4.92 -20.53
CA VAL A 249 -7.95 5.81 -20.50
C VAL A 249 -7.42 5.97 -21.93
N PRO A 250 -7.32 7.21 -22.45
CA PRO A 250 -6.76 7.46 -23.77
C PRO A 250 -5.34 6.91 -23.90
N ARG A 251 -4.98 6.43 -25.11
CA ARG A 251 -3.69 5.78 -25.39
C ARG A 251 -2.48 6.57 -24.90
N GLU A 252 -2.46 7.88 -25.12
CA GLU A 252 -1.37 8.77 -24.71
C GLU A 252 -1.17 8.85 -23.20
N LYS A 253 -2.20 8.51 -22.41
CA LYS A 253 -2.16 8.46 -20.94
C LYS A 253 -1.91 7.05 -20.40
N LEU A 254 -1.86 6.02 -21.26
CA LEU A 254 -1.49 4.65 -20.86
C LEU A 254 0.03 4.44 -20.85
N VAL A 255 0.75 5.21 -21.67
CA VAL A 255 2.20 5.16 -21.76
C VAL A 255 2.82 5.56 -20.41
N HIS A 256 3.55 4.64 -19.78
CA HIS A 256 4.18 4.83 -18.46
C HIS A 256 3.19 5.15 -17.33
N ARG A 257 1.93 4.72 -17.47
CA ARG A 257 0.96 4.83 -16.38
C ARG A 257 1.30 3.79 -15.32
N SER A 258 1.45 4.23 -14.08
CA SER A 258 1.78 3.37 -12.94
C SER A 258 0.74 2.33 -12.57
N HIS A 259 -0.52 2.56 -12.96
CA HIS A 259 -1.63 1.66 -12.66
C HIS A 259 -2.34 1.20 -13.93
N PRO A 260 -2.76 -0.07 -14.03
CA PRO A 260 -3.65 -0.52 -15.08
C PRO A 260 -4.94 0.30 -15.12
N VAL A 261 -5.64 0.26 -16.26
CA VAL A 261 -7.04 0.71 -16.30
C VAL A 261 -7.81 -0.14 -15.30
N THR A 262 -8.57 0.49 -14.41
CA THR A 262 -9.20 -0.21 -13.28
C THR A 262 -10.15 -1.31 -13.74
N TRP A 263 -10.84 -1.14 -14.87
CA TRP A 263 -11.66 -2.20 -15.44
C TRP A 263 -10.86 -3.47 -15.82
N ILE A 264 -9.61 -3.35 -16.27
CA ILE A 264 -8.72 -4.52 -16.47
C ILE A 264 -8.47 -5.23 -15.13
N ARG A 265 -8.20 -4.48 -14.05
CA ARG A 265 -7.99 -5.04 -12.70
C ARG A 265 -9.23 -5.79 -12.22
N ILE A 266 -10.42 -5.28 -12.53
CA ILE A 266 -11.69 -5.95 -12.22
C ILE A 266 -11.82 -7.27 -12.97
N HIS A 267 -11.53 -7.31 -14.28
CA HIS A 267 -11.54 -8.56 -15.05
C HIS A 267 -10.60 -9.62 -14.46
N LEU A 268 -9.40 -9.20 -14.04
CA LEU A 268 -8.43 -10.07 -13.38
C LEU A 268 -8.92 -10.56 -12.01
N LEU A 269 -9.53 -9.69 -11.21
CA LEU A 269 -10.12 -10.02 -9.91
C LEU A 269 -11.32 -10.95 -10.03
N VAL A 270 -12.22 -10.71 -10.99
CA VAL A 270 -13.38 -11.57 -11.30
C VAL A 270 -12.90 -12.97 -11.67
N ASN A 271 -11.91 -13.07 -12.57
CA ASN A 271 -11.35 -14.36 -12.95
C ASN A 271 -10.73 -15.10 -11.75
N ARG A 272 -9.94 -14.40 -10.93
CA ARG A 272 -9.31 -14.99 -9.74
C ARG A 272 -10.35 -15.44 -8.71
N ALA A 273 -11.36 -14.61 -8.45
CA ALA A 273 -12.47 -14.93 -7.55
C ALA A 273 -13.22 -16.20 -8.00
N GLN A 274 -13.47 -16.37 -9.30
CA GLN A 274 -14.06 -17.61 -9.84
C GLN A 274 -13.16 -18.83 -9.60
N ARG A 275 -11.84 -18.71 -9.84
CA ARG A 275 -10.87 -19.79 -9.59
C ARG A 275 -10.81 -20.19 -8.11
N MET A 276 -11.07 -19.25 -7.21
CA MET A 276 -11.16 -19.46 -5.77
C MET A 276 -12.55 -19.93 -5.29
N GLY A 277 -13.53 -20.07 -6.18
CA GLY A 277 -14.89 -20.53 -5.84
C GLY A 277 -15.88 -19.43 -5.45
N TYR A 278 -15.48 -18.16 -5.45
CA TYR A 278 -16.32 -16.99 -5.14
C TYR A 278 -17.18 -16.53 -6.32
N ASN A 279 -17.92 -17.46 -6.92
CA ASN A 279 -18.69 -17.19 -8.14
C ASN A 279 -19.73 -16.09 -7.96
N ALA A 280 -20.40 -16.02 -6.81
CA ALA A 280 -21.42 -14.98 -6.55
C ALA A 280 -20.80 -13.58 -6.50
N ALA A 281 -19.66 -13.41 -5.81
CA ALA A 281 -18.95 -12.15 -5.77
C ALA A 281 -18.43 -11.76 -7.16
N ALA A 282 -17.83 -12.72 -7.88
CA ALA A 282 -17.32 -12.48 -9.23
C ALA A 282 -18.42 -12.01 -10.21
N ILE A 283 -19.57 -12.68 -10.22
CA ILE A 283 -20.74 -12.27 -11.03
C ILE A 283 -21.19 -10.87 -10.63
N ASN A 284 -21.31 -10.60 -9.32
CA ASN A 284 -21.76 -9.31 -8.82
C ASN A 284 -20.83 -8.15 -9.25
N LEU A 285 -19.51 -8.37 -9.19
CA LEU A 285 -18.52 -7.40 -9.64
C LEU A 285 -18.67 -7.11 -11.14
N GLU A 286 -18.67 -8.16 -11.95
CA GLU A 286 -18.76 -8.07 -13.42
C GLU A 286 -20.03 -7.33 -13.86
N GLU A 287 -21.18 -7.69 -13.28
CA GLU A 287 -22.48 -7.07 -13.59
C GLU A 287 -22.50 -5.58 -13.23
N LYS A 288 -22.02 -5.21 -12.04
CA LYS A 288 -22.01 -3.81 -11.59
C LYS A 288 -21.11 -2.94 -12.46
N TRP A 289 -19.94 -3.44 -12.85
CA TRP A 289 -19.03 -2.70 -13.72
C TRP A 289 -19.58 -2.58 -15.14
N SER A 290 -20.12 -3.67 -15.70
CA SER A 290 -20.75 -3.68 -17.01
C SER A 290 -21.93 -2.70 -17.10
N GLN A 291 -22.77 -2.63 -16.06
CA GLN A 291 -23.90 -1.69 -16.00
C GLN A 291 -23.45 -0.23 -16.05
N VAL A 292 -22.42 0.14 -15.28
CA VAL A 292 -21.89 1.51 -15.28
C VAL A 292 -21.20 1.83 -16.61
N ALA A 293 -20.39 0.91 -17.15
CA ALA A 293 -19.76 1.09 -18.44
C ALA A 293 -20.80 1.31 -19.55
N ALA A 294 -21.88 0.54 -19.55
CA ALA A 294 -23.00 0.71 -20.49
C ALA A 294 -23.69 2.07 -20.32
N ALA A 295 -23.93 2.51 -19.08
CA ALA A 295 -24.51 3.83 -18.80
C ALA A 295 -23.61 4.99 -19.25
N LEU A 296 -22.28 4.81 -19.19
CA LEU A 296 -21.29 5.77 -19.65
C LEU A 296 -21.00 5.69 -21.16
N GLY A 297 -21.53 4.67 -21.85
CA GLY A 297 -21.25 4.43 -23.27
C GLY A 297 -19.79 4.07 -23.55
N VAL A 298 -19.10 3.46 -22.59
CA VAL A 298 -17.69 3.06 -22.74
C VAL A 298 -17.61 1.77 -23.55
N MET A 299 -16.71 1.75 -24.54
CA MET A 299 -16.27 0.53 -25.19
C MET A 299 -14.85 0.20 -24.74
N GLU A 300 -14.60 -1.07 -24.41
CA GLU A 300 -13.27 -1.54 -24.03
C GLU A 300 -12.31 -1.49 -25.22
N ASP A 301 -11.32 -0.61 -25.13
CA ASP A 301 -10.16 -0.58 -26.01
C ASP A 301 -8.94 -0.15 -25.19
N TYR A 302 -7.96 -1.04 -25.13
CA TYR A 302 -6.72 -0.83 -24.38
C TYR A 302 -5.53 -0.63 -25.31
N TYR A 303 -5.74 -0.43 -26.61
CA TYR A 303 -4.69 -0.10 -27.60
C TYR A 303 -3.52 -1.09 -27.62
N GLY A 304 -3.79 -2.37 -27.30
CA GLY A 304 -2.80 -3.43 -27.19
C GLY A 304 -2.05 -3.51 -25.85
N PHE A 305 -2.29 -2.59 -24.91
CA PHE A 305 -1.75 -2.69 -23.55
C PHE A 305 -2.34 -3.89 -22.79
N TYR A 306 -3.56 -4.31 -23.14
CA TYR A 306 -4.18 -5.54 -22.66
C TYR A 306 -4.95 -6.22 -23.79
N ASP A 307 -4.87 -7.55 -23.82
CA ASP A 307 -5.69 -8.44 -24.63
C ASP A 307 -6.10 -9.63 -23.74
N SER A 308 -7.32 -10.13 -23.90
CA SER A 308 -7.82 -11.30 -23.17
C SER A 308 -6.89 -12.53 -23.24
N LYS A 309 -6.07 -12.65 -24.29
CA LYS A 309 -5.06 -13.72 -24.44
C LYS A 309 -3.92 -13.61 -23.43
N PHE A 310 -3.71 -12.45 -22.80
CA PHE A 310 -2.71 -12.28 -21.75
C PHE A 310 -3.19 -12.88 -20.43
N LEU A 311 -4.50 -13.04 -20.25
CA LEU A 311 -5.09 -13.48 -18.98
C LEU A 311 -4.46 -14.78 -18.44
N PRO A 312 -4.27 -15.87 -19.21
CA PRO A 312 -3.71 -17.10 -18.67
C PRO A 312 -2.26 -16.96 -18.15
N MET A 313 -1.41 -16.20 -18.85
CA MET A 313 -0.02 -15.97 -18.41
C MET A 313 0.04 -15.03 -17.21
N ILE A 314 -0.77 -13.97 -17.20
CA ILE A 314 -0.88 -13.08 -16.05
C ILE A 314 -1.30 -13.90 -14.83
N GLN A 315 -2.36 -14.69 -14.92
CA GLN A 315 -2.86 -15.50 -13.81
C GLN A 315 -1.82 -16.51 -13.31
N THR A 316 -1.10 -17.19 -14.21
CA THR A 316 0.00 -18.08 -13.84
C THR A 316 1.09 -17.32 -13.07
N LYS A 317 1.53 -16.17 -13.58
CA LYS A 317 2.58 -15.38 -12.94
C LYS A 317 2.14 -14.78 -11.61
N LEU A 318 0.88 -14.40 -11.47
CA LEU A 318 0.31 -13.99 -10.19
C LEU A 318 0.27 -15.16 -9.19
N ASP A 319 0.01 -16.40 -9.62
CA ASP A 319 0.06 -17.57 -8.74
C ASP A 319 1.51 -17.87 -8.29
N ASP A 320 2.50 -17.72 -9.18
CA ASP A 320 3.92 -17.83 -8.85
C ASP A 320 4.32 -16.77 -7.79
N MET A 321 3.91 -15.52 -8.00
CA MET A 321 4.16 -14.40 -7.08
C MET A 321 3.51 -14.58 -5.70
N ILE A 322 2.28 -15.09 -5.65
CA ILE A 322 1.59 -15.42 -4.40
C ILE A 322 2.29 -16.57 -3.69
N THR A 323 2.80 -17.55 -4.44
CA THR A 323 3.58 -18.66 -3.87
C THR A 323 4.88 -18.15 -3.24
N GLU A 324 5.61 -17.26 -3.95
CA GLU A 324 6.86 -16.67 -3.49
C GLU A 324 6.68 -15.86 -2.20
N THR A 325 5.65 -15.01 -2.16
CA THR A 325 5.42 -14.07 -1.05
C THR A 325 4.60 -14.64 0.10
N SER A 326 3.93 -15.78 -0.10
CA SER A 326 3.15 -16.51 0.91
C SER A 326 2.27 -15.62 1.81
N PRO A 327 1.39 -14.76 1.24
CA PRO A 327 0.47 -13.97 2.05
C PRO A 327 -0.44 -14.88 2.86
N ARG A 328 -0.86 -14.45 4.06
CA ARG A 328 -1.80 -15.23 4.87
C ARG A 328 -3.13 -15.37 4.14
N GLU A 329 -3.47 -16.59 3.76
CA GLU A 329 -4.81 -16.90 3.25
C GLU A 329 -5.87 -16.72 4.35
N PHE A 330 -7.04 -16.18 3.99
CA PHE A 330 -8.19 -16.22 4.88
C PHE A 330 -8.58 -17.68 5.17
N ARG A 331 -9.24 -17.89 6.31
CA ARG A 331 -9.88 -19.16 6.64
C ARG A 331 -11.34 -19.12 6.22
N GLU A 332 -11.90 -20.23 5.78
CA GLU A 332 -13.32 -20.34 5.42
C GLU A 332 -14.25 -19.85 6.55
N SER A 333 -13.86 -20.09 7.81
CA SER A 333 -14.60 -19.61 8.99
C SER A 333 -14.56 -18.08 9.19
N GLU A 334 -13.74 -17.34 8.45
CA GLU A 334 -13.67 -15.87 8.48
C GLU A 334 -14.50 -15.23 7.37
N VAL A 335 -14.92 -16.00 6.36
CA VAL A 335 -15.66 -15.51 5.20
C VAL A 335 -17.08 -16.06 5.10
N SER A 336 -17.37 -17.14 5.83
CA SER A 336 -18.70 -17.76 5.89
C SER A 336 -19.52 -17.21 7.07
N ASN A 337 -20.82 -16.97 6.85
CA ASN A 337 -21.87 -16.60 7.81
C ASN A 337 -21.39 -16.24 9.23
N GLN A 338 -20.90 -15.00 9.37
CA GLN A 338 -20.47 -14.46 10.66
C GLN A 338 -21.71 -14.13 11.49
N GLU A 339 -22.08 -14.99 12.45
CA GLU A 339 -23.04 -14.63 13.48
C GLU A 339 -22.44 -13.55 14.40
N ASP A 340 -23.28 -12.61 14.84
CA ASP A 340 -22.89 -11.31 15.40
C ASP A 340 -22.08 -11.37 16.72
N SER A 341 -21.71 -12.52 17.29
CA SER A 341 -21.34 -12.57 18.71
C SER A 341 -19.85 -12.40 19.10
N THR A 342 -18.87 -12.45 18.19
CA THR A 342 -17.48 -11.96 18.43
C THR A 342 -16.64 -12.20 17.17
N PHE A 343 -16.02 -11.15 16.61
CA PHE A 343 -15.12 -11.31 15.47
C PHE A 343 -13.78 -11.89 15.94
N THR A 344 -13.36 -13.00 15.36
CA THR A 344 -12.09 -13.68 15.71
C THR A 344 -10.88 -13.14 14.95
N SER A 345 -11.10 -12.24 13.99
CA SER A 345 -10.06 -11.59 13.21
C SER A 345 -10.60 -10.36 12.47
N PRO A 346 -9.73 -9.47 11.98
CA PRO A 346 -10.14 -8.42 11.06
C PRO A 346 -10.80 -8.94 9.79
N VAL A 347 -10.35 -10.07 9.23
CA VAL A 347 -10.95 -10.64 8.01
C VAL A 347 -12.43 -10.99 8.24
N ALA A 348 -12.74 -11.58 9.39
CA ALA A 348 -14.11 -11.88 9.80
C ALA A 348 -14.97 -10.61 9.93
N LEU A 349 -14.46 -9.60 10.61
CA LEU A 349 -15.12 -8.31 10.78
C LEU A 349 -15.44 -7.65 9.43
N LEU A 350 -14.47 -7.63 8.52
CA LEU A 350 -14.59 -6.94 7.24
C LEU A 350 -15.54 -7.65 6.27
N ASN A 351 -15.54 -8.98 6.23
CA ASN A 351 -16.52 -9.72 5.42
C ASN A 351 -17.93 -9.58 6.01
N ALA A 352 -18.09 -9.61 7.34
CA ALA A 352 -19.38 -9.32 7.98
C ALA A 352 -19.88 -7.90 7.68
N ALA A 353 -18.99 -6.91 7.72
CA ALA A 353 -19.33 -5.53 7.40
C ALA A 353 -19.87 -5.37 5.99
N TRP A 354 -19.23 -6.00 5.01
CA TRP A 354 -19.72 -5.99 3.64
C TRP A 354 -21.04 -6.72 3.46
N GLN A 355 -21.23 -7.85 4.13
CA GLN A 355 -22.50 -8.56 4.10
C GLN A 355 -23.63 -7.69 4.66
N LYS A 356 -23.44 -7.09 5.84
CA LYS A 356 -24.42 -6.22 6.49
C LYS A 356 -24.73 -4.98 5.65
N PHE A 357 -23.72 -4.34 5.06
CA PHE A 357 -23.92 -3.19 4.19
C PHE A 357 -24.71 -3.54 2.91
N GLN A 358 -24.50 -4.74 2.36
CA GLN A 358 -25.23 -5.19 1.17
C GLN A 358 -26.68 -5.57 1.49
N ASP A 359 -26.93 -6.19 2.65
CA ASP A 359 -28.25 -6.63 3.07
C ASP A 359 -29.12 -5.47 3.60
N ASP A 360 -28.51 -4.54 4.35
CA ASP A 360 -29.19 -3.43 5.02
C ASP A 360 -28.30 -2.18 5.10
N PRO A 361 -28.13 -1.44 3.99
CA PRO A 361 -27.30 -0.23 3.96
C PRO A 361 -27.86 0.91 4.81
N GLU A 362 -29.18 0.93 5.11
CA GLU A 362 -29.81 2.00 5.88
C GLU A 362 -29.45 1.90 7.36
N ASN A 363 -29.41 0.69 7.92
CA ASN A 363 -29.06 0.46 9.33
C ASN A 363 -27.59 0.05 9.54
N TYR A 364 -26.79 -0.03 8.47
CA TYR A 364 -25.37 -0.44 8.52
C TYR A 364 -24.55 0.37 9.54
N ARG A 365 -24.78 1.68 9.61
CA ARG A 365 -23.98 2.58 10.45
C ARG A 365 -24.11 2.25 11.94
N GLU A 366 -25.32 2.00 12.42
CA GLU A 366 -25.55 1.65 13.83
C GLU A 366 -24.86 0.33 14.17
N TRP A 367 -24.94 -0.65 13.26
CA TRP A 367 -24.23 -1.92 13.40
C TRP A 367 -22.70 -1.75 13.36
N GLU A 368 -22.17 -0.90 12.48
CA GLU A 368 -20.73 -0.65 12.31
C GLU A 368 -20.13 -0.06 13.60
N GLU A 369 -20.80 0.94 14.18
CA GLU A 369 -20.36 1.58 15.43
C GLU A 369 -20.26 0.53 16.56
N ASP A 370 -21.27 -0.32 16.74
CA ASP A 370 -21.27 -1.40 17.73
C ASP A 370 -20.25 -2.51 17.42
N ALA A 371 -20.02 -2.82 16.15
CA ALA A 371 -19.04 -3.83 15.72
C ALA A 371 -17.61 -3.37 15.99
N ILE A 372 -17.30 -2.09 15.73
CA ILE A 372 -15.98 -1.51 15.99
C ILE A 372 -15.66 -1.51 17.48
N VAL A 373 -16.61 -1.09 18.34
CA VAL A 373 -16.39 -1.08 19.80
C VAL A 373 -16.06 -2.49 20.29
N ARG A 374 -16.87 -3.49 19.91
CA ARG A 374 -16.64 -4.89 20.30
C ARG A 374 -15.31 -5.43 19.79
N PHE A 375 -14.90 -5.06 18.58
CA PHE A 375 -13.62 -5.47 18.01
C PHE A 375 -12.44 -4.82 18.75
N LEU A 376 -12.54 -3.55 19.12
CA LEU A 376 -11.50 -2.84 19.88
C LEU A 376 -11.31 -3.42 21.28
N ASP A 377 -12.39 -3.88 21.92
CA ASP A 377 -12.36 -4.49 23.26
C ASP A 377 -11.93 -5.97 23.27
N ALA A 378 -11.92 -6.64 22.12
CA ALA A 378 -11.52 -8.05 22.01
C ALA A 378 -9.99 -8.24 22.01
N ASP A 379 -9.50 -9.26 22.71
CA ASP A 379 -8.11 -9.73 22.56
C ASP A 379 -8.01 -10.59 21.28
N ILE A 380 -7.39 -10.04 20.22
CA ILE A 380 -7.29 -10.66 18.89
C ILE A 380 -5.82 -10.81 18.48
#